data_AF-A0AAD4XMJ4-F1
#
_entry.id   AF-A0AAD4XMJ4-F1
#
_cell.length_a   1.000
_cell.length_b   1.000
_cell.length_c   1.000
_cell.angle_alpha   90.00
_cell.angle_beta   90.00
_cell.angle_gamma   90.00
#
_symmetry.space_group_name_H-M   'P 1'
#
loop_
_entity.id
_entity.type
_entity.pdbx_description
1 polymer ?
#
loop_
_entity_poly.entity_id
_entity_poly.type
_entity_poly.pdbx_seq_one_letter_code
_entity_poly.pdbx_strand_id
1 'polypeptide(L)'
;MDQIQHKYVESRGLKLHLAGTGVSDSVVVFLHGFPEIWYSWRHQMIAVAKAGYRAIAPDFRGYGLSEIPQEPEKASFNFGARPGYLFAILHPERVRGVVAIGVSFLPPGPSLAFAGQLPEGFYILRWQKPGRAEADFGRLEVKNVIRNIYILFSKSEIPIEPEDKRNHGLVKKISQASLYEKSGFHTALQVPYRSINEQFGMEQYISSEKAKEYVPDVELTSLPEGTLFAQEQFPEQVKLLIKFLSKHNHV
;
A
#
# COMPACT_ATOMS: atom_id res chain seq x y z
N MET A 1 19.13 6.52 11.52
CA MET A 1 17.64 6.48 11.38
C MET A 1 17.00 6.61 12.77
N ASP A 2 17.70 7.28 13.69
CA ASP A 2 17.62 6.98 15.12
C ASP A 2 16.44 7.69 15.80
N GLN A 3 15.61 8.35 14.99
CA GLN A 3 14.41 9.07 15.41
C GLN A 3 13.14 8.21 15.34
N ILE A 4 13.18 7.07 14.63
CA ILE A 4 12.04 6.16 14.50
C ILE A 4 12.15 5.08 15.55
N GLN A 5 11.18 5.05 16.45
CA GLN A 5 11.06 4.04 17.48
C GLN A 5 10.19 2.89 16.98
N HIS A 6 10.57 1.67 17.34
CA HIS A 6 9.80 0.47 17.03
C HIS A 6 9.17 -0.08 18.30
N LYS A 7 7.88 -0.39 18.23
CA LYS A 7 7.10 -0.96 19.32
C LYS A 7 6.26 -2.12 18.78
N TYR A 8 5.80 -2.94 19.71
CA TYR A 8 4.86 -4.02 19.40
C TYR A 8 3.58 -3.80 20.19
N VAL A 9 2.45 -4.13 19.57
CA VAL A 9 1.13 -4.10 20.19
C VAL A 9 0.43 -5.43 19.94
N GLU A 10 -0.30 -5.91 20.94
CA GLU A 10 -1.17 -7.08 20.79
C GLU A 10 -2.52 -6.62 20.25
N SER A 11 -2.98 -7.22 19.15
CA SER A 11 -4.27 -6.90 18.56
C SER A 11 -4.94 -8.12 17.96
N ARG A 12 -6.10 -8.49 18.51
CA ARG A 12 -6.88 -9.69 18.12
C ARG A 12 -6.01 -10.96 18.07
N GLY A 13 -5.18 -11.16 19.10
CA GLY A 13 -4.32 -12.33 19.23
C GLY A 13 -3.10 -12.37 18.31
N LEU A 14 -2.71 -11.23 17.73
CA LEU A 14 -1.49 -11.10 16.92
C LEU A 14 -0.61 -9.98 17.45
N LYS A 15 0.69 -10.25 17.50
CA LYS A 15 1.71 -9.25 17.80
C LYS A 15 2.05 -8.43 16.56
N LEU A 16 1.64 -7.16 16.57
CA LEU A 16 1.82 -6.24 15.44
C LEU A 16 2.95 -5.25 15.72
N HIS A 17 3.80 -5.04 14.72
CA HIS A 17 4.85 -4.04 14.74
C HIS A 17 4.32 -2.66 14.38
N LEU A 18 4.78 -1.64 15.11
CA LEU A 18 4.56 -0.23 14.84
C LEU A 18 5.91 0.49 14.78
N ALA A 19 6.15 1.22 13.69
CA ALA A 19 7.16 2.27 13.64
C ALA A 19 6.52 3.61 13.99
N GLY A 20 7.16 4.42 14.83
CA GLY A 20 6.63 5.72 15.22
C GLY A 20 7.70 6.77 15.48
N THR A 21 7.38 8.03 15.22
CA THR A 21 8.26 9.17 15.49
C THR A 21 7.45 10.46 15.70
N GLY A 22 8.03 11.45 16.37
CA GLY A 22 7.32 12.66 16.81
C GLY A 22 6.47 12.45 18.07
N VAL A 23 6.16 13.55 18.75
CA VAL A 23 5.31 13.61 19.96
C VAL A 23 4.30 14.73 19.75
N SER A 24 3.03 14.36 19.60
CA SER A 24 1.91 15.27 19.32
C SER A 24 0.60 14.50 19.48
N ASP A 25 -0.47 15.22 19.83
CA ASP A 25 -1.83 14.67 19.84
C ASP A 25 -2.43 14.60 18.42
N SER A 26 -1.88 15.37 17.47
CA SER A 26 -2.21 15.27 16.05
C SER A 26 -1.44 14.11 15.40
N VAL A 27 -2.11 12.98 15.20
CA VAL A 27 -1.51 11.74 14.68
C VAL A 27 -1.74 11.59 13.18
N VAL A 28 -0.67 11.20 12.46
CA VAL A 28 -0.72 10.78 11.05
C VAL A 28 -0.39 9.30 10.99
N VAL A 29 -1.33 8.50 10.49
CA VAL A 29 -1.17 7.05 10.31
C VAL A 29 -0.88 6.74 8.86
N PHE A 30 0.22 6.03 8.59
CA PHE A 30 0.64 5.62 7.25
C PHE A 30 0.36 4.13 7.03
N LEU A 31 -0.36 3.82 5.96
CA LEU A 31 -0.78 2.46 5.61
C LEU A 31 -0.07 2.04 4.31
N HIS A 32 0.76 1.00 4.37
CA HIS A 32 1.57 0.55 3.22
C HIS A 32 0.76 -0.32 2.24
N GLY A 33 1.25 -0.46 1.00
CA GLY A 33 0.70 -1.35 -0.01
C GLY A 33 1.42 -2.69 -0.07
N PHE A 34 1.39 -3.32 -1.26
CA PHE A 34 2.13 -4.52 -1.59
C PHE A 34 3.20 -4.22 -2.64
N PRO A 35 4.42 -4.79 -2.56
CA PRO A 35 5.01 -5.56 -1.46
C PRO A 35 5.78 -4.62 -0.53
N GLU A 36 5.06 -3.72 0.14
CA GLU A 36 5.64 -2.69 0.98
C GLU A 36 5.54 -3.07 2.47
N ILE A 37 6.22 -2.28 3.30
CA ILE A 37 6.21 -2.35 4.76
C ILE A 37 6.26 -0.91 5.31
N TRP A 38 6.23 -0.74 6.64
CA TRP A 38 6.34 0.58 7.30
C TRP A 38 7.46 1.45 6.71
N TYR A 39 8.56 0.80 6.30
CA TYR A 39 9.77 1.45 5.80
C TYR A 39 9.53 2.27 4.52
N SER A 40 8.51 1.94 3.72
CA SER A 40 8.14 2.74 2.54
C SER A 40 7.78 4.18 2.90
N TRP A 41 7.34 4.43 4.14
CA TRP A 41 6.94 5.74 4.64
C TRP A 41 8.03 6.49 5.41
N ARG A 42 9.25 5.95 5.49
CA ARG A 42 10.35 6.51 6.31
C ARG A 42 10.61 7.99 6.08
N HIS A 43 10.51 8.46 4.84
CA HIS A 43 10.74 9.86 4.49
C HIS A 43 9.58 10.74 4.98
N GLN A 44 8.35 10.29 4.76
CA GLN A 44 7.14 11.00 5.13
C GLN A 44 6.99 11.09 6.65
N MET A 45 7.25 10.00 7.37
CA MET A 45 7.21 9.94 8.82
C MET A 45 8.12 10.99 9.46
N ILE A 46 9.37 11.08 9.00
CA ILE A 46 10.34 12.07 9.50
C ILE A 46 9.88 13.49 9.18
N ALA A 47 9.35 13.72 7.97
CA ALA A 47 8.92 15.04 7.54
C ALA A 47 7.71 15.55 8.33
N VAL A 48 6.67 14.73 8.53
CA VAL A 48 5.49 15.15 9.32
C VAL A 48 5.83 15.30 10.80
N ALA A 49 6.75 14.49 11.33
CA ALA A 49 7.23 14.66 12.69
C ALA A 49 7.96 15.99 12.90
N LYS A 50 8.81 16.39 11.95
CA LYS A 50 9.43 17.72 11.95
C LYS A 50 8.41 18.86 11.81
N ALA A 51 7.27 18.59 11.19
CA ALA A 51 6.16 19.54 11.07
C ALA A 51 5.24 19.57 12.31
N GLY A 52 5.59 18.87 13.40
CA GLY A 52 4.84 18.92 14.67
C GLY A 52 3.74 17.87 14.83
N TYR A 53 3.70 16.87 13.95
CA TYR A 53 2.75 15.75 14.04
C TYR A 53 3.40 14.53 14.67
N ARG A 54 2.58 13.57 15.11
CA ARG A 54 3.05 12.23 15.51
C ARG A 54 2.82 11.26 14.35
N ALA A 55 3.89 10.69 13.81
CA ALA A 55 3.81 9.71 12.74
C ALA A 55 3.75 8.29 13.31
N ILE A 56 2.85 7.46 12.77
CA ILE A 56 2.75 6.02 13.07
C ILE A 56 2.61 5.24 11.75
N ALA A 57 3.43 4.23 11.54
CA ALA A 57 3.35 3.31 10.41
C ALA A 57 3.36 1.85 10.94
N PRO A 58 2.23 1.15 10.98
CA PRO A 58 2.20 -0.29 11.26
C PRO A 58 2.77 -1.09 10.09
N ASP A 59 3.38 -2.24 10.41
CA ASP A 59 3.42 -3.35 9.46
C ASP A 59 2.11 -4.11 9.54
N PHE A 60 1.48 -4.38 8.39
CA PHE A 60 0.26 -5.19 8.34
C PHE A 60 0.49 -6.62 8.84
N ARG A 61 -0.60 -7.28 9.20
CA ARG A 61 -0.59 -8.69 9.62
C ARG A 61 0.10 -9.54 8.55
N GLY A 62 1.13 -10.28 8.95
CA GLY A 62 1.95 -11.08 8.04
C GLY A 62 2.91 -10.31 7.13
N TYR A 63 3.14 -9.02 7.39
CA TYR A 63 4.16 -8.22 6.71
C TYR A 63 5.28 -7.83 7.67
N GLY A 64 6.49 -7.67 7.12
CA GLY A 64 7.64 -7.11 7.83
C GLY A 64 7.90 -7.76 9.19
N LEU A 65 7.79 -6.96 10.25
CA LEU A 65 8.05 -7.39 11.62
C LEU A 65 6.78 -7.83 12.39
N SER A 66 5.60 -7.67 11.80
CA SER A 66 4.35 -8.15 12.38
C SER A 66 4.23 -9.68 12.28
N GLU A 67 3.52 -10.26 13.25
CA GLU A 67 3.26 -11.69 13.29
C GLU A 67 2.47 -12.18 12.07
N ILE A 68 2.83 -13.37 11.60
CA ILE A 68 2.12 -14.07 10.53
C ILE A 68 0.95 -14.83 11.18
N PRO A 69 -0.30 -14.60 10.76
CA PRO A 69 -1.44 -15.36 11.24
C PRO A 69 -1.27 -16.86 11.00
N GLN A 70 -1.82 -17.70 11.90
CA GLN A 70 -1.76 -19.18 11.74
C GLN A 70 -2.51 -19.67 10.50
N GLU A 71 -3.58 -18.98 10.10
CA GLU A 71 -4.40 -19.29 8.92
C GLU A 71 -4.42 -18.06 7.97
N PRO A 72 -3.31 -17.77 7.26
CA PRO A 72 -3.19 -16.60 6.38
C PRO A 72 -4.32 -16.51 5.33
N GLU A 73 -4.82 -17.64 4.86
CA GLU A 73 -5.87 -17.75 3.85
C GLU A 73 -7.26 -17.35 4.37
N LYS A 74 -7.51 -17.47 5.69
CA LYS A 74 -8.74 -17.01 6.34
C LYS A 74 -8.64 -15.56 6.80
N ALA A 75 -7.42 -15.03 6.76
CA ALA A 75 -7.10 -13.68 7.14
C ALA A 75 -7.43 -12.75 5.95
N SER A 76 -8.72 -12.52 5.71
CA SER A 76 -9.16 -11.57 4.68
C SER A 76 -8.70 -10.17 5.06
N PHE A 77 -7.79 -9.57 4.27
CA PHE A 77 -7.40 -8.18 4.47
C PHE A 77 -7.53 -7.36 3.20
N ASN A 78 -8.14 -6.19 3.35
CA ASN A 78 -7.98 -5.09 2.42
C ASN A 78 -6.55 -4.52 2.59
N PHE A 79 -5.93 -4.06 1.50
CA PHE A 79 -4.57 -3.56 1.49
C PHE A 79 -4.48 -2.18 0.83
N GLY A 80 -3.35 -1.50 0.98
CA GLY A 80 -3.13 -0.17 0.42
C GLY A 80 -4.07 0.88 1.02
N ALA A 81 -4.71 1.69 0.18
CA ALA A 81 -5.59 2.76 0.63
C ALA A 81 -6.96 2.28 1.16
N ARG A 82 -7.39 1.04 0.83
CA ARG A 82 -8.74 0.54 1.15
C ARG A 82 -9.04 0.47 2.66
N PRO A 83 -8.15 -0.05 3.53
CA PRO A 83 -8.37 0.01 4.98
C PRO A 83 -8.56 1.44 5.49
N GLY A 84 -7.83 2.41 4.93
CA GLY A 84 -7.98 3.82 5.28
C GLY A 84 -9.36 4.37 4.93
N TYR A 85 -9.85 4.07 3.73
CA TYR A 85 -11.20 4.47 3.31
C TYR A 85 -12.29 3.84 4.16
N LEU A 86 -12.24 2.52 4.35
CA LEU A 86 -13.25 1.81 5.14
C LEU A 86 -13.24 2.28 6.59
N PHE A 87 -12.07 2.51 7.17
CA PHE A 87 -11.97 3.05 8.53
C PHE A 87 -12.57 4.46 8.62
N ALA A 88 -12.32 5.33 7.64
CA ALA A 88 -12.91 6.67 7.59
C ALA A 88 -14.44 6.65 7.42
N ILE A 89 -14.97 5.73 6.61
CA ILE A 89 -16.42 5.55 6.43
C ILE A 89 -17.08 5.01 7.70
N LEU A 90 -16.47 4.00 8.34
CA LEU A 90 -17.06 3.32 9.50
C LEU A 90 -16.87 4.09 10.81
N HIS A 91 -15.82 4.92 10.87
CA HIS A 91 -15.45 5.70 12.05
C HIS A 91 -15.08 7.16 11.69
N PRO A 92 -16.00 7.92 11.08
CA PRO A 92 -15.73 9.30 10.64
C PRO A 92 -15.36 10.22 11.81
N GLU A 93 -15.83 9.92 13.03
CA GLU A 93 -15.49 10.65 14.25
C GLU A 93 -14.01 10.50 14.66
N ARG A 94 -13.31 9.51 14.11
CA ARG A 94 -11.90 9.21 14.39
C ARG A 94 -10.96 9.66 13.28
N VAL A 95 -11.49 10.15 12.16
CA VAL A 95 -10.71 10.48 10.97
C VAL A 95 -11.02 11.88 10.51
N ARG A 96 -10.03 12.77 10.66
CA ARG A 96 -10.12 14.16 10.21
C ARG A 96 -9.95 14.33 8.70
N GLY A 97 -9.28 13.38 8.05
CA GLY A 97 -9.05 13.40 6.61
C GLY A 97 -8.27 12.19 6.14
N VAL A 98 -8.40 11.87 4.85
CA VAL A 98 -7.68 10.76 4.21
C VAL A 98 -6.89 11.30 3.03
N VAL A 99 -5.59 10.99 3.01
CA VAL A 99 -4.72 11.21 1.85
C VAL A 99 -4.40 9.86 1.24
N ALA A 100 -4.64 9.72 -0.06
CA ALA A 100 -4.37 8.50 -0.78
C ALA A 100 -3.38 8.72 -1.92
N ILE A 101 -2.49 7.75 -2.13
CA ILE A 101 -1.46 7.76 -3.16
C ILE A 101 -1.67 6.52 -4.03
N GLY A 102 -1.69 6.70 -5.35
CA GLY A 102 -1.82 5.64 -6.35
C GLY A 102 -3.23 5.09 -6.54
N VAL A 103 -3.89 4.65 -5.48
CA VAL A 103 -5.28 4.15 -5.53
C VAL A 103 -6.21 5.24 -5.02
N SER A 104 -7.19 5.66 -5.82
CA SER A 104 -8.23 6.62 -5.38
C SER A 104 -9.37 5.96 -4.63
N PHE A 105 -10.22 6.78 -4.01
CA PHE A 105 -11.38 6.32 -3.26
C PHE A 105 -12.29 5.43 -4.12
N LEU A 106 -12.74 4.33 -3.53
CA LEU A 106 -13.69 3.41 -4.14
C LEU A 106 -14.88 3.28 -3.18
N PRO A 107 -16.10 3.67 -3.60
CA PRO A 107 -17.27 3.52 -2.75
C PRO A 107 -17.60 2.04 -2.53
N PRO A 108 -18.17 1.67 -1.36
CA PRO A 108 -18.66 0.32 -1.13
C PRO A 108 -19.79 -0.04 -2.10
N GLY A 109 -19.70 -1.20 -2.74
CA GLY A 109 -20.73 -1.71 -3.65
C GLY A 109 -20.16 -2.39 -4.91
N PRO A 110 -21.00 -3.03 -5.73
CA PRO A 110 -20.57 -3.65 -6.97
C PRO A 110 -20.08 -2.57 -7.94
N SER A 111 -18.77 -2.38 -7.99
CA SER A 111 -18.11 -1.57 -9.02
C SER A 111 -18.26 -2.30 -10.36
N LEU A 112 -18.90 -1.68 -11.35
CA LEU A 112 -19.10 -2.20 -12.73
C LEU A 112 -17.84 -2.12 -13.61
N ALA A 113 -16.71 -1.76 -13.04
CA ALA A 113 -15.53 -1.31 -13.77
C ALA A 113 -14.75 -2.42 -14.52
N PHE A 114 -15.05 -3.69 -14.28
CA PHE A 114 -14.54 -4.83 -15.05
C PHE A 114 -15.66 -5.68 -15.69
N ALA A 115 -16.75 -5.05 -16.12
CA ALA A 115 -17.70 -5.70 -17.03
C ALA A 115 -17.09 -6.12 -18.40
N GLY A 116 -15.76 -6.01 -18.56
CA GLY A 116 -14.95 -6.64 -19.60
C GLY A 116 -13.66 -7.20 -18.98
N GLN A 117 -13.36 -8.47 -19.27
CA GLN A 117 -12.31 -9.29 -18.68
C GLN A 117 -10.94 -8.58 -18.63
N LEU A 118 -10.29 -8.57 -17.45
CA LEU A 118 -8.87 -8.24 -17.34
C LEU A 118 -8.08 -9.07 -18.38
N PRO A 119 -7.06 -8.49 -19.05
CA PRO A 119 -6.31 -9.20 -20.08
C PRO A 119 -5.78 -10.52 -19.54
N GLU A 120 -5.84 -11.58 -20.34
CA GLU A 120 -5.19 -12.84 -20.01
C GLU A 120 -3.70 -12.58 -19.73
N GLY A 121 -3.20 -13.14 -18.62
CA GLY A 121 -1.82 -12.88 -18.17
C GLY A 121 -1.62 -11.62 -17.33
N PHE A 122 -2.68 -10.85 -17.01
CA PHE A 122 -2.58 -9.77 -16.04
C PHE A 122 -2.21 -10.32 -14.64
N TYR A 123 -1.25 -9.68 -13.98
CA TYR A 123 -0.58 -10.23 -12.79
C TYR A 123 -1.56 -10.56 -11.64
N ILE A 124 -2.62 -9.78 -11.46
CA ILE A 124 -3.66 -10.03 -10.45
C ILE A 124 -4.29 -11.41 -10.68
N LEU A 125 -4.77 -11.67 -11.91
CA LEU A 125 -5.39 -12.94 -12.30
C LEU A 125 -4.43 -14.12 -12.09
N ARG A 126 -3.14 -13.93 -12.38
CA ARG A 126 -2.11 -14.96 -12.19
C ARG A 126 -1.92 -15.29 -10.71
N TRP A 127 -1.87 -14.28 -9.83
CA TRP A 127 -1.60 -14.47 -8.41
C TRP A 127 -2.83 -14.87 -7.58
N GLN A 128 -4.05 -14.79 -8.13
CA GLN A 128 -5.23 -15.36 -7.48
C GLN A 128 -5.17 -16.90 -7.41
N LYS A 129 -4.54 -17.55 -8.39
CA LYS A 129 -4.44 -19.02 -8.42
C LYS A 129 -3.56 -19.53 -7.26
N PRO A 130 -4.09 -20.37 -6.36
CA PRO A 130 -3.31 -20.88 -5.23
C PRO A 130 -2.01 -21.58 -5.65
N GLY A 131 -0.92 -21.30 -4.96
CA GLY A 131 0.41 -21.89 -5.20
C GLY A 131 1.18 -21.29 -6.39
N ARG A 132 0.51 -20.53 -7.27
CA ARG A 132 1.13 -19.98 -8.49
C ARG A 132 2.16 -18.91 -8.16
N ALA A 133 1.75 -17.92 -7.40
CA ALA A 133 2.61 -16.83 -6.96
C ALA A 133 3.78 -17.37 -6.11
N GLU A 134 3.49 -18.30 -5.19
CA GLU A 134 4.52 -18.95 -4.37
C GLU A 134 5.53 -19.74 -5.21
N ALA A 135 5.08 -20.41 -6.28
CA ALA A 135 5.97 -21.11 -7.19
C ALA A 135 6.84 -20.15 -8.02
N ASP A 136 6.29 -18.99 -8.43
CA ASP A 136 7.07 -17.98 -9.16
C ASP A 136 8.15 -17.36 -8.28
N PHE A 137 7.80 -17.00 -7.04
CA PHE A 137 8.70 -16.30 -6.14
C PHE A 137 9.63 -17.23 -5.37
N GLY A 138 9.19 -18.43 -5.02
CA GLY A 138 9.98 -19.41 -4.27
C GLY A 138 11.22 -19.91 -5.02
N ARG A 139 11.32 -19.63 -6.32
CA ARG A 139 12.49 -19.93 -7.17
C ARG A 139 13.57 -18.86 -7.14
N LEU A 140 13.30 -17.71 -6.53
CA LEU A 140 14.18 -16.55 -6.53
C LEU A 140 14.55 -16.17 -5.10
N GLU A 141 15.75 -15.64 -4.90
CA GLU A 141 16.07 -14.98 -3.63
C GLU A 141 15.10 -13.81 -3.39
N VAL A 142 14.68 -13.62 -2.14
CA VAL A 142 13.70 -12.60 -1.74
C VAL A 142 14.03 -11.21 -2.28
N LYS A 143 15.31 -10.81 -2.21
CA LYS A 143 15.79 -9.52 -2.75
C LYS A 143 15.52 -9.34 -4.25
N ASN A 144 15.56 -10.43 -5.01
CA ASN A 144 15.30 -10.42 -6.45
C ASN A 144 13.80 -10.36 -6.72
N VAL A 145 12.98 -11.03 -5.89
CA VAL A 145 11.51 -10.92 -5.97
C VAL A 145 11.05 -9.48 -5.73
N ILE A 146 11.46 -8.88 -4.59
CA ILE A 146 11.12 -7.48 -4.28
C ILE A 146 11.53 -6.57 -5.42
N ARG A 147 12.78 -6.71 -5.89
CA ARG A 147 13.29 -5.88 -6.98
C ARG A 147 12.48 -6.04 -8.27
N ASN A 148 12.14 -7.26 -8.66
CA ASN A 148 11.36 -7.50 -9.86
C ASN A 148 9.96 -6.89 -9.76
N ILE A 149 9.33 -6.95 -8.59
CA ILE A 149 8.03 -6.32 -8.35
C ILE A 149 8.12 -4.79 -8.40
N TYR A 150 9.16 -4.20 -7.80
CA TYR A 150 9.40 -2.75 -7.89
C TYR A 150 9.59 -2.30 -9.34
N ILE A 151 10.35 -3.06 -10.14
CA ILE A 151 10.51 -2.79 -11.58
C ILE A 151 9.17 -2.90 -12.29
N LEU A 152 8.40 -3.96 -12.03
CA LEU A 152 7.11 -4.22 -12.68
C LEU A 152 6.16 -3.04 -12.50
N PHE A 153 6.03 -2.55 -11.27
CA PHE A 153 5.11 -1.47 -10.91
C PHE A 153 5.66 -0.06 -11.15
N SER A 154 6.93 0.06 -11.53
CA SER A 154 7.54 1.33 -11.94
C SER A 154 7.53 1.53 -13.46
N LYS A 155 6.99 0.58 -14.24
CA LYS A 155 6.80 0.73 -15.68
C LYS A 155 5.48 1.47 -15.95
N SER A 156 5.50 2.33 -16.97
CA SER A 156 4.35 3.12 -17.42
C SER A 156 3.29 2.26 -18.15
N GLU A 157 3.66 1.07 -18.61
CA GLU A 157 2.79 0.14 -19.34
C GLU A 157 2.19 -0.91 -18.41
N ILE A 158 0.95 -1.33 -18.69
CA ILE A 158 0.29 -2.43 -17.99
C ILE A 158 1.14 -3.70 -18.19
N PRO A 159 1.63 -4.36 -17.13
CA PRO A 159 2.44 -5.54 -17.27
C PRO A 159 1.59 -6.73 -17.74
N ILE A 160 1.70 -7.05 -19.02
CA ILE A 160 1.16 -8.25 -19.65
C ILE A 160 2.37 -9.12 -20.03
N GLU A 161 2.46 -10.32 -19.45
CA GLU A 161 3.60 -11.21 -19.68
C GLU A 161 3.15 -12.49 -20.38
N PRO A 162 3.68 -12.83 -21.58
CA PRO A 162 3.43 -14.11 -22.24
C PRO A 162 3.91 -15.27 -21.36
N GLU A 163 3.23 -16.42 -21.39
CA GLU A 163 3.53 -17.57 -20.51
C GLU A 163 5.00 -18.05 -20.55
N ASP A 164 5.71 -17.80 -21.65
CA ASP A 164 6.99 -18.45 -21.96
C ASP A 164 8.27 -17.64 -21.77
N LYS A 165 8.25 -16.37 -21.33
CA LYS A 165 9.49 -15.58 -21.18
C LYS A 165 9.73 -15.07 -19.75
N ARG A 166 10.91 -15.42 -19.22
CA ARG A 166 11.47 -15.00 -17.93
C ARG A 166 12.64 -14.06 -18.20
N ASN A 167 12.70 -12.89 -17.55
CA ASN A 167 13.84 -12.00 -17.71
C ASN A 167 14.62 -11.71 -16.43
N HIS A 168 15.93 -11.73 -16.61
CA HIS A 168 17.01 -11.32 -15.71
C HIS A 168 17.43 -9.88 -16.08
N GLY A 169 17.60 -8.98 -15.10
CA GLY A 169 18.14 -7.63 -15.39
C GLY A 169 18.40 -6.75 -14.16
N LEU A 170 19.59 -6.16 -14.10
CA LEU A 170 20.30 -5.45 -12.99
C LEU A 170 19.66 -4.14 -12.45
N VAL A 171 19.96 -3.76 -11.17
CA VAL A 171 20.11 -2.43 -10.51
C VAL A 171 19.97 -2.47 -8.96
N LYS A 172 20.70 -1.60 -8.24
CA LYS A 172 21.28 -1.72 -6.87
C LYS A 172 20.35 -1.78 -5.64
N LYS A 173 20.89 -2.47 -4.61
CA LYS A 173 20.58 -2.60 -3.16
C LYS A 173 19.24 -2.03 -2.64
N ILE A 174 18.34 -2.93 -2.23
CA ILE A 174 17.09 -2.63 -1.53
C ILE A 174 17.22 -3.11 -0.07
N SER A 175 17.10 -2.20 0.89
CA SER A 175 17.17 -2.49 2.34
C SER A 175 15.91 -3.17 2.91
N GLN A 176 14.80 -3.17 2.17
CA GLN A 176 13.55 -3.84 2.57
C GLN A 176 13.59 -5.37 2.42
N ALA A 177 14.49 -5.90 1.57
CA ALA A 177 14.56 -7.32 1.28
C ALA A 177 14.79 -8.18 2.54
N SER A 178 15.59 -7.69 3.50
CA SER A 178 15.88 -8.41 4.75
C SER A 178 14.66 -8.55 5.67
N LEU A 179 13.66 -7.67 5.54
CA LEU A 179 12.42 -7.77 6.32
C LEU A 179 11.46 -8.80 5.70
N TYR A 180 11.46 -8.93 4.37
CA TYR A 180 10.78 -10.02 3.68
C TYR A 180 11.50 -11.37 3.79
N GLU A 181 12.81 -11.41 4.08
CA GLU A 181 13.52 -12.65 4.38
C GLU A 181 12.94 -13.34 5.63
N LYS A 182 12.39 -12.56 6.56
CA LYS A 182 11.72 -13.07 7.77
C LYS A 182 10.25 -13.43 7.53
N SER A 183 9.49 -12.56 6.85
CA SER A 183 8.05 -12.78 6.66
C SER A 183 7.70 -13.71 5.50
N GLY A 184 8.61 -13.86 4.52
CA GLY A 184 8.30 -14.46 3.23
C GLY A 184 7.22 -13.68 2.47
N PHE A 185 6.78 -14.24 1.34
CA PHE A 185 5.72 -13.66 0.51
C PHE A 185 4.37 -14.37 0.65
N HIS A 186 4.32 -15.53 1.31
CA HIS A 186 3.12 -16.37 1.34
C HIS A 186 1.88 -15.58 1.79
N THR A 187 1.95 -14.94 2.96
CA THR A 187 0.86 -14.08 3.46
C THR A 187 0.67 -12.84 2.61
N ALA A 188 1.76 -12.19 2.20
CA ALA A 188 1.73 -11.01 1.36
C ALA A 188 1.08 -11.24 -0.02
N LEU A 189 0.93 -12.49 -0.47
CA LEU A 189 0.33 -12.84 -1.77
C LEU A 189 -1.07 -13.41 -1.66
N GLN A 190 -1.36 -14.09 -0.56
CA GLN A 190 -2.71 -14.57 -0.28
C GLN A 190 -3.67 -13.42 -0.02
N VAL A 191 -3.16 -12.36 0.61
CA VAL A 191 -3.95 -11.28 1.16
C VAL A 191 -4.35 -10.18 0.17
N PRO A 192 -3.58 -9.84 -0.89
CA PRO A 192 -4.01 -8.84 -1.85
C PRO A 192 -4.75 -9.42 -3.05
N TYR A 193 -4.50 -10.69 -3.41
CA TYR A 193 -4.88 -11.21 -4.74
C TYR A 193 -5.90 -12.35 -4.69
N ARG A 194 -5.95 -13.15 -3.62
CA ARG A 194 -6.94 -14.25 -3.50
C ARG A 194 -8.30 -13.80 -2.97
N SER A 195 -8.36 -12.61 -2.38
CA SER A 195 -9.54 -11.95 -1.82
C SER A 195 -10.04 -10.77 -2.69
N ILE A 196 -9.40 -10.48 -3.83
CA ILE A 196 -9.65 -9.27 -4.63
C ILE A 196 -10.88 -9.35 -5.56
N ASN A 197 -11.89 -10.12 -5.20
CA ASN A 197 -13.17 -10.06 -5.89
C ASN A 197 -13.90 -8.75 -5.55
N GLU A 198 -13.37 -7.61 -6.01
CA GLU A 198 -14.08 -6.35 -6.32
C GLU A 198 -13.17 -5.31 -7.02
N GLN A 199 -13.74 -4.72 -8.09
CA GLN A 199 -13.18 -4.33 -9.40
C GLN A 199 -12.53 -2.90 -9.48
N PHE A 200 -11.75 -2.60 -10.54
CA PHE A 200 -11.05 -1.32 -10.80
C PHE A 200 -11.30 -0.77 -12.22
N GLY A 201 -11.49 0.54 -12.33
CA GLY A 201 -11.51 1.31 -13.59
C GLY A 201 -11.39 2.78 -13.23
N MET A 202 -10.15 3.24 -13.08
CA MET A 202 -9.83 4.44 -12.30
C MET A 202 -9.74 5.71 -13.15
N GLU A 203 -9.37 5.61 -14.43
CA GLU A 203 -9.09 6.79 -15.25
C GLU A 203 -10.34 7.64 -15.49
N GLN A 204 -11.47 7.03 -15.81
CA GLN A 204 -12.73 7.76 -15.99
C GLN A 204 -13.33 8.23 -14.65
N TYR A 205 -13.19 7.47 -13.56
CA TYR A 205 -13.75 7.85 -12.25
C TYR A 205 -13.02 9.05 -11.62
N ILE A 206 -11.69 9.09 -11.74
CA ILE A 206 -10.85 10.19 -11.23
C ILE A 206 -11.00 11.45 -12.09
N SER A 207 -11.13 11.30 -13.42
CA SER A 207 -11.20 12.44 -14.35
C SER A 207 -12.60 13.07 -14.51
N SER A 208 -13.68 12.38 -14.14
CA SER A 208 -15.06 12.80 -14.45
C SER A 208 -15.84 13.47 -13.30
N GLU A 209 -15.17 13.97 -12.27
CA GLU A 209 -15.80 14.55 -11.06
C GLU A 209 -16.71 13.60 -10.24
N LYS A 210 -17.00 12.38 -10.73
CA LYS A 210 -17.83 11.37 -10.04
C LYS A 210 -17.35 11.01 -8.63
N ALA A 211 -16.06 11.15 -8.34
CA ALA A 211 -15.54 10.98 -6.99
C ALA A 211 -16.17 11.96 -5.99
N LYS A 212 -16.56 13.17 -6.42
CA LYS A 212 -17.22 14.19 -5.60
C LYS A 212 -18.64 13.81 -5.18
N GLU A 213 -19.31 12.92 -5.92
CA GLU A 213 -20.64 12.41 -5.52
C GLU A 213 -20.58 11.62 -4.21
N TYR A 214 -19.44 10.97 -3.94
CA TYR A 214 -19.23 10.16 -2.75
C TYR A 214 -18.36 10.85 -1.69
N VAL A 215 -17.42 11.69 -2.14
CA VAL A 215 -16.50 12.46 -1.29
C VAL A 215 -16.54 13.92 -1.76
N PRO A 216 -17.54 14.71 -1.33
CA PRO A 216 -17.76 16.07 -1.84
C PRO A 216 -16.55 16.99 -1.68
N ASP A 217 -15.78 16.80 -0.61
CA ASP A 217 -14.60 17.58 -0.26
C ASP A 217 -13.28 16.99 -0.80
N VAL A 218 -13.34 16.12 -1.82
CA VAL A 218 -12.14 15.50 -2.40
C VAL A 218 -11.26 16.52 -3.12
N GLU A 219 -10.00 16.60 -2.72
CA GLU A 219 -8.95 17.34 -3.42
C GLU A 219 -8.08 16.36 -4.22
N LEU A 220 -8.03 16.55 -5.54
CA LEU A 220 -7.20 15.74 -6.43
C LEU A 220 -5.98 16.53 -6.88
N THR A 221 -4.80 15.94 -6.70
CA THR A 221 -3.53 16.47 -7.23
C THR A 221 -2.89 15.39 -8.08
N SER A 222 -2.67 15.70 -9.36
CA SER A 222 -1.89 14.84 -10.25
C SER A 222 -0.41 15.20 -10.17
N LEU A 223 0.45 14.19 -10.14
CA LEU A 223 1.89 14.38 -10.32
C LEU A 223 2.23 14.18 -11.80
N PRO A 224 3.06 15.04 -12.40
CA PRO A 224 3.38 14.96 -13.83
C PRO A 224 4.14 13.68 -14.20
N GLU A 225 4.85 13.10 -13.23
CA GLU A 225 5.57 11.85 -13.34
C GLU A 225 5.37 11.03 -12.06
N GLY A 226 5.21 9.71 -12.20
CA GLY A 226 5.19 8.80 -11.07
C GLY A 226 4.43 7.51 -11.32
N THR A 227 4.73 6.54 -10.47
CA THR A 227 4.20 5.17 -10.56
C THR A 227 3.60 4.78 -9.21
N LEU A 228 3.28 3.49 -9.00
CA LEU A 228 2.65 2.99 -7.77
C LEU A 228 3.43 3.28 -6.47
N PHE A 229 4.72 3.66 -6.54
CA PHE A 229 5.57 3.99 -5.39
C PHE A 229 5.98 5.46 -5.32
N ALA A 230 5.09 6.39 -5.70
CA ALA A 230 5.38 7.82 -5.73
C ALA A 230 5.93 8.37 -4.40
N GLN A 231 5.51 7.82 -3.25
CA GLN A 231 6.02 8.16 -1.93
C GLN A 231 7.52 7.86 -1.75
N GLU A 232 8.05 6.85 -2.43
CA GLU A 232 9.47 6.51 -2.40
C GLU A 232 10.26 7.20 -3.51
N GLN A 233 9.63 7.39 -4.68
CA GLN A 233 10.27 8.02 -5.85
C GLN A 233 10.40 9.54 -5.69
N PHE A 234 9.41 10.17 -5.07
CA PHE A 234 9.32 11.62 -4.90
C PHE A 234 9.07 11.99 -3.44
N PRO A 235 10.01 11.66 -2.53
CA PRO A 235 9.82 11.87 -1.09
C PRO A 235 9.59 13.36 -0.72
N GLU A 236 10.07 14.29 -1.54
CA GLU A 236 9.85 15.73 -1.38
C GLU A 236 8.39 16.17 -1.58
N GLN A 237 7.56 15.37 -2.24
CA GLN A 237 6.13 15.64 -2.40
C GLN A 237 5.35 15.47 -1.09
N VAL A 238 5.99 15.01 -0.01
CA VAL A 238 5.42 15.07 1.34
C VAL A 238 4.98 16.50 1.74
N LYS A 239 5.52 17.54 1.10
CA LYS A 239 5.01 18.92 1.25
C LYS A 239 3.52 19.05 0.96
N LEU A 240 2.96 18.25 0.04
CA LEU A 240 1.54 18.22 -0.27
C LEU A 240 0.74 17.66 0.92
N LEU A 241 1.24 16.58 1.54
CA LEU A 241 0.67 16.03 2.77
C LEU A 241 0.71 17.05 3.91
N ILE A 242 1.85 17.71 4.12
CA ILE A 242 1.99 18.73 5.18
C ILE A 242 1.03 19.91 4.93
N LYS A 243 0.90 20.36 3.68
CA LYS A 243 -0.06 21.40 3.28
C LYS A 243 -1.50 20.98 3.61
N PHE A 244 -1.89 19.76 3.22
CA PHE A 244 -3.19 19.19 3.57
C PHE A 244 -3.42 19.19 5.08
N LEU A 245 -2.49 18.62 5.85
CA LEU A 245 -2.60 18.58 7.31
C LEU A 245 -2.74 19.97 7.93
N SER A 246 -1.94 20.96 7.47
CA SER A 246 -2.02 22.34 7.97
C SER A 246 -3.36 23.01 7.69
N LYS A 247 -3.99 22.74 6.54
CA LYS A 247 -5.31 23.25 6.18
C LYS A 247 -6.41 22.71 7.10
N HIS A 248 -6.25 21.49 7.60
CA HIS A 248 -7.27 20.78 8.37
C HIS A 248 -6.97 20.72 9.88
N ASN A 249 -5.84 21.26 10.37
CA ASN A 249 -5.43 21.13 11.78
C ASN A 249 -6.25 21.98 12.77
N HIS A 250 -7.16 22.84 12.29
CA HIS A 250 -7.87 23.86 13.09
C HIS A 250 -9.39 23.61 13.25
N VAL A 251 -9.89 22.42 12.90
CA VAL A 251 -11.31 22.05 13.05
C VAL A 251 -11.48 21.00 14.13
#